data_AF-A0A8G1XEG4-F1
#
_entry.id   AF-A0A8G1XEG4-F1
#
_cell.length_a   1.000
_cell.length_b   1.000
_cell.length_c   1.000
_cell.angle_alpha   90.00
_cell.angle_beta   90.00
_cell.angle_gamma   90.00
#
_symmetry.space_group_name_H-M   'P 1'
#
loop_
_entity.id
_entity.type
_entity.pdbx_description
1 polymer ?
#
loop_
_entity_poly.entity_id
_entity_poly.type
_entity_poly.pdbx_seq_one_letter_code
_entity_poly.pdbx_strand_id
1 'polypeptide(L)'
;MTGPLAAVRLSAAVRPLEAVREGRFQRSLALATGAGSVVAAAEIYLEHDRAGFGNRMMWWPVVLGPVGAAAGVAGAVDAKAARTLLPLVSAAIAANGLQGFWLHVRGVAQKPGGWRMARFNLETGPPVFAPLLLGMVGGMGLVAAVLRREGRS
;
A
#
# COMPACT_ATOMS: atom_id res chain seq x y z
N MET A 1 22.92 4.27 39.20
CA MET A 1 23.31 3.10 38.37
C MET A 1 22.42 3.04 37.13
N THR A 2 22.75 3.81 36.08
CA THR A 2 22.10 3.75 34.77
C THR A 2 22.86 2.75 33.91
N GLY A 3 22.36 1.51 33.85
CA GLY A 3 23.07 0.40 33.21
C GLY A 3 23.18 0.51 31.67
N PRO A 4 24.12 -0.23 31.06
CA PRO A 4 24.37 -0.25 29.60
C PRO A 4 23.14 -0.61 28.75
N LEU A 5 22.13 -1.24 29.35
CA LEU A 5 20.85 -1.56 28.70
C LEU A 5 20.04 -0.32 28.30
N ALA A 6 20.14 0.79 29.04
CA ALA A 6 19.47 2.06 28.69
C ALA A 6 20.12 2.72 27.47
N ALA A 7 21.46 2.68 27.38
CA ALA A 7 22.22 3.22 26.24
C ALA A 7 22.04 2.40 24.96
N VAL A 8 21.95 1.06 25.07
CA VAL A 8 21.65 0.17 23.94
C VAL A 8 20.22 0.37 23.43
N ARG A 9 19.24 0.55 24.32
CA ARG A 9 17.85 0.84 23.91
C ARG A 9 17.70 2.21 23.26
N LEU A 10 18.37 3.25 23.78
CA LEU A 10 18.38 4.57 23.17
C LEU A 10 19.04 4.53 21.78
N SER A 11 20.20 3.90 21.62
CA SER A 11 20.89 3.77 20.33
C SER A 11 20.16 2.90 19.29
N ALA A 12 19.32 1.95 19.73
CA ALA A 12 18.47 1.16 18.85
C ALA A 12 17.28 1.96 18.27
N ALA A 13 16.71 2.89 19.05
CA ALA A 13 15.61 3.77 18.60
C ALA A 13 16.09 5.05 17.89
N VAL A 14 17.28 5.53 18.23
CA VAL A 14 17.89 6.73 17.62
C VAL A 14 18.23 6.48 16.14
N ARG A 15 18.78 5.31 15.80
CA ARG A 15 19.13 4.95 14.41
C ARG A 15 17.97 4.99 13.40
N PRO A 16 16.78 4.41 13.67
CA PRO A 16 15.64 4.51 12.76
C PRO A 16 15.07 5.93 12.69
N LEU A 17 15.06 6.71 13.79
CA LEU A 17 14.60 8.09 13.76
C LEU A 17 15.53 9.00 12.95
N GLU A 18 16.84 8.81 13.08
CA GLU A 18 17.86 9.49 12.25
C GLU A 18 17.72 9.09 10.78
N ALA A 19 17.52 7.79 10.51
CA ALA A 19 17.28 7.30 9.17
C ALA A 19 16.04 7.95 8.53
N VAL A 20 14.95 8.14 9.27
CA VAL A 20 13.77 8.88 8.81
C VAL A 20 14.09 10.35 8.55
N ARG A 21 14.74 11.03 9.50
CA ARG A 21 15.13 12.44 9.39
C ARG A 21 16.01 12.71 8.17
N GLU A 22 16.91 11.77 7.85
CA GLU A 22 17.86 11.89 6.74
C GLU A 22 17.36 11.24 5.44
N GLY A 23 16.09 10.79 5.41
CA GLY A 23 15.48 10.17 4.23
C GLY A 23 16.11 8.83 3.83
N ARG A 24 16.81 8.15 4.73
CA ARG A 24 17.44 6.84 4.54
C ARG A 24 16.52 5.70 5.00
N PHE A 25 15.36 5.52 4.39
CA PHE A 25 14.46 4.41 4.76
C PHE A 25 13.81 3.68 3.55
N GLN A 26 14.49 3.67 2.40
CA GLN A 26 14.00 3.08 1.16
C GLN A 26 13.69 1.58 1.25
N ARG A 27 14.55 0.77 1.86
CA ARG A 27 14.39 -0.69 2.00
C ARG A 27 13.23 -1.00 2.94
N SER A 28 13.16 -0.29 4.06
CA SER A 28 12.07 -0.45 5.02
C SER A 28 10.75 -0.13 4.36
N LEU A 29 10.67 0.96 3.58
CA LEU A 29 9.47 1.34 2.87
C LEU A 29 9.14 0.41 1.69
N ALA A 30 10.15 -0.14 1.01
CA ALA A 30 9.95 -1.17 -0.02
C ALA A 30 9.39 -2.48 0.58
N LEU A 31 9.89 -2.91 1.74
CA LEU A 31 9.35 -4.06 2.46
C LEU A 31 7.93 -3.78 2.97
N ALA A 32 7.66 -2.58 3.50
CA ALA A 32 6.32 -2.17 3.91
C ALA A 32 5.34 -2.16 2.72
N THR A 33 5.79 -1.71 1.55
CA THR A 33 5.01 -1.79 0.30
C THR A 33 4.70 -3.25 -0.04
N GLY A 34 5.69 -4.14 0.02
CA GLY A 34 5.51 -5.56 -0.28
C GLY A 34 4.55 -6.26 0.69
N ALA A 35 4.76 -6.09 2.00
CA ALA A 35 3.90 -6.65 3.03
C ALA A 35 2.47 -6.07 2.96
N GLY A 36 2.36 -4.75 2.80
CA GLY A 36 1.08 -4.07 2.60
C GLY A 36 0.33 -4.57 1.36
N SER A 37 1.04 -4.92 0.29
CA SER A 37 0.44 -5.48 -0.93
C SER A 37 -0.17 -6.87 -0.69
N VAL A 38 0.47 -7.71 0.12
CA VAL A 38 -0.06 -9.04 0.49
C VAL A 38 -1.32 -8.88 1.34
N VAL A 39 -1.26 -8.07 2.40
CA VAL A 39 -2.39 -7.84 3.29
C VAL A 39 -3.57 -7.24 2.52
N ALA A 40 -3.33 -6.18 1.75
CA ALA A 40 -4.36 -5.54 0.95
C ALA A 40 -5.00 -6.52 -0.04
N ALA A 41 -4.24 -7.35 -0.73
CA ALA A 41 -4.81 -8.31 -1.68
C ALA A 41 -5.64 -9.40 -1.00
N ALA A 42 -5.26 -9.85 0.20
CA ALA A 42 -6.07 -10.79 0.97
C ALA A 42 -7.40 -10.15 1.40
N GLU A 43 -7.38 -8.94 1.94
CA GLU A 43 -8.59 -8.20 2.31
C GLU A 43 -9.48 -7.94 1.10
N ILE A 44 -8.90 -7.48 0.00
CA ILE A 44 -9.63 -7.19 -1.24
C ILE A 44 -10.26 -8.46 -1.81
N TYR A 45 -9.53 -9.59 -1.79
CA TYR A 45 -10.10 -10.86 -2.23
C TYR A 45 -11.34 -11.22 -1.41
N LEU A 46 -11.26 -11.15 -0.08
CA LEU A 46 -12.39 -11.49 0.80
C LEU A 46 -13.57 -10.54 0.63
N GLU A 47 -13.33 -9.24 0.49
CA GLU A 47 -14.38 -8.24 0.26
C GLU A 47 -15.05 -8.42 -1.11
N HIS A 48 -14.27 -8.70 -2.15
CA HIS A 48 -14.79 -8.92 -3.49
C HIS A 48 -15.48 -10.28 -3.66
N ASP A 49 -15.03 -11.31 -2.92
CA ASP A 49 -15.69 -12.60 -2.83
C ASP A 49 -17.06 -12.48 -2.19
N ARG A 50 -17.16 -11.77 -1.06
CA ARG A 50 -18.43 -11.44 -0.41
C ARG A 50 -19.39 -10.67 -1.33
N ALA A 51 -18.84 -9.83 -2.21
CA ALA A 51 -19.60 -9.09 -3.22
C ALA A 51 -19.89 -9.89 -4.51
N GLY A 52 -19.35 -11.12 -4.63
CA GLY A 52 -19.63 -12.06 -5.73
C GLY A 52 -18.82 -11.87 -7.01
N PHE A 53 -17.70 -11.15 -7.00
CA PHE A 53 -16.80 -10.94 -8.16
C PHE A 53 -17.52 -10.66 -9.50
N GLY A 54 -18.62 -9.89 -9.48
CA GLY A 54 -19.49 -9.70 -10.64
C GLY A 54 -18.86 -8.92 -11.81
N ASN A 55 -17.67 -8.35 -11.63
CA ASN A 55 -16.92 -7.65 -12.66
C ASN A 55 -15.46 -8.15 -12.70
N ARG A 56 -14.97 -8.52 -13.90
CA ARG A 56 -13.59 -8.97 -14.10
C ARG A 56 -12.53 -7.97 -13.59
N MET A 57 -12.83 -6.67 -13.61
CA MET A 57 -11.94 -5.63 -13.09
C MET A 57 -11.66 -5.76 -11.59
N MET A 58 -12.51 -6.45 -10.83
CA MET A 58 -12.32 -6.71 -9.40
C MET A 58 -11.12 -7.61 -9.11
N TRP A 59 -10.62 -8.36 -10.11
CA TRP A 59 -9.44 -9.22 -9.97
C TRP A 59 -8.12 -8.47 -10.10
N TRP A 60 -8.10 -7.29 -10.73
CA TRP A 60 -6.88 -6.51 -10.85
C TRP A 60 -6.20 -6.20 -9.52
N PRO A 61 -6.90 -5.64 -8.52
CA PRO A 61 -6.27 -5.37 -7.23
C PRO A 61 -5.78 -6.63 -6.50
N VAL A 62 -6.41 -7.80 -6.74
CA VAL A 62 -5.97 -9.09 -6.18
C VAL A 62 -4.64 -9.52 -6.79
N VAL A 63 -4.51 -9.45 -8.12
CA VAL A 63 -3.27 -9.82 -8.85
C VAL A 63 -2.14 -8.85 -8.55
N LEU A 64 -2.45 -7.56 -8.37
CA LEU A 64 -1.45 -6.55 -8.02
C LEU A 64 -0.81 -6.79 -6.65
N GLY A 65 -1.45 -7.54 -5.75
CA GLY A 65 -0.88 -7.93 -4.45
C GLY A 65 0.43 -8.71 -4.54
N PRO A 66 0.41 -9.93 -5.12
CA PRO A 66 1.64 -10.72 -5.33
C PRO A 66 2.70 -9.99 -6.15
N VAL A 67 2.30 -9.19 -7.16
CA VAL A 67 3.22 -8.38 -7.96
C VAL A 67 3.89 -7.29 -7.10
N GLY A 68 3.12 -6.61 -6.26
CA GLY A 68 3.60 -5.62 -5.30
C GLY A 68 4.51 -6.24 -4.23
N ALA A 69 4.18 -7.43 -3.75
CA ALA A 69 5.01 -8.20 -2.82
C ALA A 69 6.40 -8.50 -3.42
N ALA A 70 6.42 -9.03 -4.64
CA ALA A 70 7.66 -9.32 -5.36
C ALA A 70 8.49 -8.06 -5.62
N ALA A 71 7.85 -6.97 -6.06
CA ALA A 71 8.52 -5.69 -6.30
C ALA A 71 9.09 -5.08 -5.01
N GLY A 72 8.36 -5.16 -3.90
CA GLY A 72 8.80 -4.71 -2.58
C GLY A 72 10.04 -5.45 -2.09
N VAL A 73 10.04 -6.79 -2.18
CA VAL A 73 11.20 -7.62 -1.83
C VAL A 73 12.38 -7.32 -2.76
N ALA A 74 12.15 -7.27 -4.07
CA ALA A 74 13.18 -6.95 -5.06
C ALA A 74 13.82 -5.58 -4.78
N GLY A 75 13.02 -4.55 -4.52
CA GLY A 75 13.52 -3.21 -4.17
C GLY A 75 14.24 -3.16 -2.82
N ALA A 76 13.89 -4.03 -1.88
CA ALA A 76 14.60 -4.14 -0.61
C ALA A 76 15.99 -4.79 -0.76
N VAL A 77 16.14 -5.79 -1.63
CA VAL A 77 17.42 -6.53 -1.79
C VAL A 77 18.33 -5.95 -2.87
N ASP A 78 17.76 -5.40 -3.94
CA ASP A 78 18.50 -4.84 -5.08
C ASP A 78 18.27 -3.32 -5.25
N ALA A 79 19.35 -2.58 -5.47
CA ALA A 79 19.29 -1.12 -5.60
C ALA A 79 18.76 -0.67 -6.97
N LYS A 80 18.99 -1.45 -8.03
CA LYS A 80 18.46 -1.15 -9.36
C LYS A 80 16.95 -1.35 -9.39
N ALA A 81 16.45 -2.47 -8.87
CA ALA A 81 15.03 -2.77 -8.74
C ALA A 81 14.28 -1.72 -7.91
N ALA A 82 14.90 -1.17 -6.85
CA ALA A 82 14.33 -0.08 -6.06
C ALA A 82 14.06 1.20 -6.87
N ARG A 83 14.80 1.41 -7.97
CA ARG A 83 14.71 2.59 -8.83
C ARG A 83 14.02 2.30 -10.18
N THR A 84 13.69 1.04 -10.47
CA THR A 84 13.04 0.65 -11.73
C THR A 84 11.74 -0.12 -11.48
N LEU A 85 11.83 -1.35 -10.97
CA LEU A 85 10.70 -2.26 -10.80
C LEU A 85 9.73 -1.76 -9.72
N LEU A 86 10.26 -1.38 -8.55
CA LEU A 86 9.44 -0.91 -7.43
C LEU A 86 8.57 0.28 -7.82
N PRO A 87 9.08 1.40 -8.36
CA PRO A 87 8.22 2.54 -8.73
C PRO A 87 7.24 2.20 -9.85
N LEU A 88 7.61 1.36 -10.83
CA LEU A 88 6.70 0.97 -11.91
C LEU A 88 5.48 0.21 -11.37
N VAL A 89 5.72 -0.82 -10.55
CA VAL A 89 4.64 -1.62 -9.95
C VAL A 89 3.84 -0.77 -8.96
N SER A 90 4.51 0.07 -8.18
CA SER A 90 3.87 0.95 -7.20
C SER A 90 2.96 1.99 -7.86
N ALA A 91 3.36 2.52 -9.04
CA ALA A 91 2.50 3.39 -9.85
C ALA A 91 1.25 2.66 -10.32
N ALA A 92 1.38 1.40 -10.77
CA ALA A 92 0.23 0.59 -11.18
C ALA A 92 -0.73 0.32 -10.01
N ILE A 93 -0.20 0.02 -8.82
CA ILE A 93 -0.99 -0.17 -7.59
C ILE A 93 -1.71 1.14 -7.21
N ALA A 94 -0.99 2.27 -7.20
CA ALA A 94 -1.56 3.57 -6.89
C ALA A 94 -2.68 3.96 -7.87
N ALA A 95 -2.44 3.79 -9.17
CA ALA A 95 -3.42 4.04 -10.22
C ALA A 95 -4.66 3.13 -10.08
N ASN A 96 -4.47 1.85 -9.75
CA ASN A 96 -5.58 0.93 -9.53
C ASN A 96 -6.38 1.30 -8.26
N GLY A 97 -5.72 1.75 -7.19
CA GLY A 97 -6.41 2.27 -6.00
C GLY A 97 -7.28 3.49 -6.30
N LEU A 98 -6.76 4.45 -7.08
CA LEU A 98 -7.53 5.61 -7.55
C LEU A 98 -8.69 5.22 -8.47
N GLN A 99 -8.45 4.27 -9.39
CA GLN A 99 -9.48 3.73 -10.27
C GLN A 99 -10.59 3.04 -9.44
N GLY A 100 -10.21 2.22 -8.47
CA GLY A 100 -11.14 1.55 -7.57
C GLY A 100 -11.96 2.54 -6.75
N PHE A 101 -11.35 3.62 -6.24
CA PHE A 101 -12.05 4.68 -5.52
C PHE A 101 -13.16 5.30 -6.38
N TRP A 102 -12.82 5.67 -7.62
CA TRP A 102 -13.81 6.17 -8.58
C TRP A 102 -14.93 5.16 -8.85
N LEU A 103 -14.58 3.88 -9.06
CA LEU A 103 -15.56 2.82 -9.31
C LEU A 103 -16.46 2.57 -8.09
N HIS A 104 -15.95 2.68 -6.87
CA HIS A 104 -16.74 2.52 -5.66
C HIS A 104 -17.69 3.71 -5.45
N VAL A 105 -17.22 4.95 -5.65
CA VAL A 105 -18.09 6.15 -5.66
C VAL A 105 -19.21 5.99 -6.68
N ARG A 106 -18.87 5.56 -7.90
CA ARG A 106 -19.86 5.29 -8.96
C ARG A 106 -20.83 4.18 -8.56
N GLY A 107 -20.35 3.12 -7.91
CA GLY A 107 -21.18 2.02 -7.42
C GLY A 107 -22.21 2.47 -6.38
N VAL A 108 -21.83 3.37 -5.46
CA VAL A 108 -22.77 3.99 -4.51
C VAL A 108 -23.84 4.80 -5.24
N ALA A 109 -23.46 5.59 -6.26
CA ALA A 109 -24.40 6.36 -7.06
C ALA A 109 -25.40 5.51 -7.85
N GLN A 110 -25.02 4.28 -8.22
CA GLN A 110 -25.82 3.36 -9.03
C GLN A 110 -26.83 2.55 -8.19
N LYS A 111 -26.73 2.56 -6.86
CA LYS A 111 -27.72 1.91 -6.00
C LYS A 111 -29.09 2.62 -6.09
N PRO A 112 -30.21 1.94 -5.75
CA PRO A 112 -31.53 2.55 -5.74
C PRO A 112 -31.58 3.87 -4.96
N GLY A 113 -32.21 4.89 -5.55
CA GLY A 113 -32.27 6.23 -4.98
C GLY A 113 -30.98 7.06 -5.07
N GLY A 114 -29.87 6.48 -5.54
CA GLY A 114 -28.59 7.14 -5.76
C GLY A 114 -28.12 7.98 -4.56
N TRP A 115 -27.61 9.17 -4.84
CA TRP A 115 -27.11 10.09 -3.81
C TRP A 115 -28.20 10.67 -2.90
N ARG A 116 -29.48 10.63 -3.30
CA ARG A 116 -30.58 11.03 -2.40
C ARG A 116 -30.69 10.11 -1.18
N MET A 117 -30.23 8.87 -1.30
CA MET A 117 -30.15 7.88 -0.23
C MET A 117 -28.69 7.65 0.21
N ALA A 118 -27.84 8.69 0.17
CA ALA A 118 -26.39 8.55 0.42
C ALA A 118 -26.05 7.80 1.70
N ARG A 119 -26.72 8.09 2.83
CA ARG A 119 -26.46 7.39 4.10
C ARG A 119 -26.62 5.88 3.96
N PHE A 120 -27.76 5.44 3.45
CA PHE A 120 -28.05 4.02 3.24
C PHE A 120 -27.13 3.39 2.19
N ASN A 121 -26.84 4.10 1.10
CA ASN A 121 -26.04 3.58 0.00
C ASN A 121 -24.53 3.56 0.31
N LEU A 122 -24.04 4.41 1.21
CA LEU A 122 -22.67 4.34 1.72
C LEU A 122 -22.48 3.18 2.70
N GLU A 123 -23.49 2.86 3.51
CA GLU A 123 -23.48 1.73 4.45
C GLU A 123 -23.64 0.37 3.75
N THR A 124 -24.51 0.30 2.73
CA THR A 124 -24.86 -0.95 2.03
C THR A 124 -24.19 -1.12 0.67
N GLY A 125 -23.42 -0.12 0.24
CA GLY A 125 -22.71 -0.11 -1.03
C GLY A 125 -21.25 -0.55 -0.90
N PRO A 126 -20.49 -0.44 -2.00
CA PRO A 126 -19.06 -0.74 -1.95
C PRO A 126 -18.34 0.25 -1.02
N PRO A 127 -17.35 -0.20 -0.22
CA PRO A 127 -16.66 0.63 0.74
C PRO A 127 -15.79 1.66 0.02
N VAL A 128 -16.24 2.92 -0.01
CA VAL A 128 -15.70 3.97 -0.89
C VAL A 128 -14.20 4.19 -0.70
N PHE A 129 -13.69 4.15 0.54
CA PHE A 129 -12.29 4.44 0.84
C PHE A 129 -11.35 3.23 0.81
N ALA A 130 -11.87 1.99 0.78
CA ALA A 130 -11.02 0.80 0.78
C ALA A 130 -10.01 0.78 -0.39
N PRO A 131 -10.35 1.18 -1.63
CA PRO A 131 -9.38 1.26 -2.72
C PRO A 131 -8.25 2.28 -2.48
N LEU A 132 -8.47 3.32 -1.68
CA LEU A 132 -7.41 4.29 -1.35
C LEU A 132 -6.38 3.69 -0.37
N LEU A 133 -6.74 2.69 0.42
CA LEU A 133 -5.77 1.94 1.23
C LEU A 133 -4.77 1.21 0.33
N LEU A 134 -5.26 0.54 -0.74
CA LEU A 134 -4.39 -0.01 -1.78
C LEU A 134 -3.57 1.09 -2.46
N GLY A 135 -4.20 2.23 -2.74
CA GLY A 135 -3.52 3.42 -3.27
C GLY A 135 -2.34 3.87 -2.41
N MET A 136 -2.48 3.88 -1.09
CA MET A 136 -1.40 4.19 -0.15
C MET A 136 -0.28 3.16 -0.17
N VAL A 137 -0.58 1.87 -0.35
CA VAL A 137 0.45 0.83 -0.54
C VAL A 137 1.31 1.16 -1.77
N GLY A 138 0.69 1.51 -2.89
CA GLY A 138 1.43 2.00 -4.06
C GLY A 138 2.18 3.30 -3.78
N GLY A 139 1.57 4.25 -3.06
CA GLY A 139 2.20 5.51 -2.66
C GLY A 139 3.50 5.31 -1.87
N MET A 140 3.53 4.35 -0.93
CA MET A 140 4.73 4.00 -0.17
C MET A 140 5.88 3.58 -1.09
N GLY A 141 5.62 2.73 -2.09
CA GLY A 141 6.66 2.26 -2.99
C GLY A 141 7.17 3.34 -3.95
N LEU A 142 6.31 4.29 -4.34
CA LEU A 142 6.72 5.49 -5.09
C LEU A 142 7.64 6.38 -4.26
N VAL A 143 7.29 6.61 -2.99
CA VAL A 143 8.14 7.37 -2.06
C VAL A 143 9.46 6.63 -1.82
N ALA A 144 9.43 5.32 -1.67
CA ALA A 144 10.64 4.51 -1.49
C ALA A 144 11.63 4.71 -2.65
N ALA A 145 11.13 4.83 -3.88
CA ALA A 145 11.96 5.01 -5.06
C ALA A 145 12.72 6.35 -5.12
N VAL A 146 12.35 7.35 -4.32
CA VAL A 146 13.08 8.64 -4.24
C VAL A 146 13.97 8.76 -2.99
N LEU A 147 13.76 7.92 -1.98
CA LEU A 147 14.52 7.91 -0.73
C LEU A 147 15.92 7.30 -0.87
N ARG A 148 16.78 7.61 0.10
CA ARG A 148 18.12 7.02 0.23
C ARG A 148 18.00 5.60 0.82
N ARG A 149 18.92 4.73 0.41
CA ARG A 149 18.97 3.34 0.83
C ARG A 149 19.63 3.17 2.21
N GLU A 150 19.06 2.34 3.06
CA GLU A 150 19.64 1.93 4.34
C GLU A 150 20.88 1.05 4.12
N GLY A 151 21.91 1.27 4.93
CA GLY A 151 23.04 0.35 5.07
C GLY A 151 24.10 0.43 3.98
N ARG A 152 24.13 1.51 3.19
CA ARG A 152 25.32 1.89 2.41
C ARG A 152 25.82 3.24 2.92
N SER A 153 26.92 3.18 3.68
CA SER A 153 27.80 4.31 4.00
C SER A 153 28.48 4.81 2.74
#